data_AF-A0A383CIB1-F1
#
_entry.id   AF-A0A383CIB1-F1
#
_cell.length_a   1.000
_cell.length_b   1.000
_cell.length_c   1.000
_cell.angle_alpha   90.00
_cell.angle_beta   90.00
_cell.angle_gamma   90.00
#
_symmetry.space_group_name_H-M   'P 1'
#
loop_
_entity.id
_entity.type
_entity.pdbx_description
1 polymer ?
#
loop_
_entity_poly.entity_id
_entity_poly.type
_entity_poly.pdbx_seq_one_letter_code
_entity_poly.pdbx_strand_id
1 'polypeptide(L)'
;VPPRAVVRPLSADQPAGPGAGRPGEAWANRWRSSPRRIDAALPDFVDDLARSLHTGATLTEALADAGRLDGPLARDLQQVAGDVEVGAPIGEALRRWESRRPGTRVGLIVAVVDLALVTGGEPVALLTSVADSMRDEEAVAAESRALATQARASAAVVCL
;
A
#
# COMPACT_ATOMS: atom_id res chain seq x y z
N VAL A 1 65.49 -29.44 -10.99
CA VAL A 1 64.89 -29.03 -12.28
C VAL A 1 63.38 -28.90 -12.07
N PRO A 2 62.76 -27.72 -12.20
CA PRO A 2 61.35 -27.54 -11.87
C PRO A 2 60.43 -28.15 -12.94
N PRO A 3 59.30 -28.79 -12.57
CA PRO A 3 58.31 -29.25 -13.54
C PRO A 3 57.47 -28.08 -14.08
N ARG A 4 57.32 -28.13 -15.40
CA ARG A 4 56.69 -27.17 -16.31
C ARG A 4 55.26 -26.83 -15.91
N ALA A 5 54.96 -25.53 -15.83
CA ALA A 5 53.60 -25.01 -15.74
C ALA A 5 52.82 -25.38 -17.01
N VAL A 6 51.76 -26.19 -16.85
CA VAL A 6 50.76 -26.42 -17.89
C VAL A 6 49.74 -25.29 -17.79
N VAL A 7 49.76 -24.39 -18.77
CA VAL A 7 48.76 -23.35 -18.95
C VAL A 7 47.43 -24.01 -19.33
N ARG A 8 46.41 -23.87 -18.48
CA ARG A 8 45.03 -24.29 -18.77
C ARG A 8 44.30 -23.14 -19.48
N PRO A 9 43.70 -23.33 -20.66
CA PRO A 9 42.98 -22.26 -21.34
C PRO A 9 41.71 -21.88 -20.54
N LEU A 10 41.47 -20.58 -20.43
CA LEU A 10 40.22 -19.99 -19.95
C LEU A 10 39.09 -20.38 -20.91
N SER A 11 38.21 -21.29 -20.49
CA SER A 11 36.94 -21.52 -21.16
C SER A 11 36.12 -20.23 -21.13
N ALA A 12 36.02 -19.58 -22.28
CA ALA A 12 34.96 -18.62 -22.56
C ALA A 12 33.67 -19.41 -22.78
N ASP A 13 32.87 -19.55 -21.72
CA ASP A 13 31.41 -19.45 -21.82
C ASP A 13 30.80 -19.32 -20.43
N GLN A 14 30.42 -18.10 -20.04
CA GLN A 14 29.35 -17.92 -19.07
C GLN A 14 28.63 -16.58 -19.33
N PRO A 15 27.44 -16.59 -19.95
CA PRO A 15 26.60 -15.40 -20.00
C PRO A 15 26.08 -15.09 -18.59
N ALA A 16 26.54 -13.96 -18.04
CA ALA A 16 26.04 -13.43 -16.78
C ALA A 16 24.60 -12.90 -16.96
N GLY A 17 23.65 -13.63 -16.39
CA GLY A 17 22.50 -13.16 -15.58
C GLY A 17 21.53 -12.10 -16.15
N PRO A 18 20.21 -12.28 -15.99
CA PRO A 18 19.21 -11.38 -16.55
C PRO A 18 18.95 -10.14 -15.65
N GLY A 19 18.73 -8.99 -16.30
CA GLY A 19 17.84 -7.96 -15.74
C GLY A 19 18.47 -6.74 -15.09
N ALA A 20 19.42 -6.08 -15.76
CA ALA A 20 19.66 -4.66 -15.52
C ALA A 20 18.46 -3.85 -16.05
N GLY A 21 17.39 -3.74 -15.24
CA GLY A 21 16.27 -2.85 -15.51
C GLY A 21 16.76 -1.40 -15.68
N ARG A 22 16.20 -0.68 -16.66
CA ARG A 22 16.63 0.67 -17.04
C ARG A 22 16.55 1.59 -15.80
N PRO A 23 17.56 2.46 -15.54
CA PRO A 23 17.62 3.28 -14.32
C PRO A 23 16.42 4.23 -14.10
N GLY A 24 15.55 4.43 -15.10
CA GLY A 24 14.29 5.19 -14.96
C GLY A 24 13.10 4.42 -14.40
N GLU A 25 13.06 3.09 -14.53
CA GLU A 25 11.89 2.27 -14.12
C GLU A 25 11.82 2.09 -12.59
N ALA A 26 12.98 2.01 -11.93
CA ALA A 26 13.08 1.94 -10.47
C ALA A 26 12.63 3.24 -9.77
N TRP A 27 12.87 4.40 -10.39
CA TRP A 27 12.38 5.70 -9.90
C TRP A 27 10.85 5.81 -10.02
N ALA A 28 10.28 5.43 -11.17
CA ALA A 28 8.84 5.45 -11.37
C ALA A 28 8.12 4.57 -10.33
N ASN A 29 8.68 3.40 -10.00
CA ASN A 29 8.10 2.50 -9.00
C ASN A 29 8.27 3.01 -7.54
N ARG A 30 9.38 3.69 -7.22
CA ARG A 30 9.55 4.37 -5.92
C ARG A 30 8.63 5.59 -5.75
N TRP A 31 8.43 6.38 -6.82
CA TRP A 31 7.56 7.56 -6.77
C TRP A 31 6.08 7.19 -6.65
N ARG A 32 5.67 6.06 -7.26
CA ARG A 32 4.30 5.54 -7.15
C ARG A 32 3.96 5.04 -5.74
N SER A 33 4.96 4.64 -4.96
CA SER A 33 4.83 4.05 -3.61
C SER A 33 5.05 5.05 -2.47
N SER A 34 4.80 6.34 -2.67
CA SER A 34 4.89 7.33 -1.59
C SER A 34 3.86 7.00 -0.49
N PRO A 35 4.25 6.89 0.80
CA PRO A 35 3.33 6.58 1.91
C PRO A 35 2.09 7.46 1.92
N ARG A 36 2.26 8.76 1.63
CA ARG A 36 1.16 9.73 1.54
C ARG A 36 0.13 9.40 0.47
N ARG A 37 0.54 8.83 -0.67
CA ARG A 37 -0.37 8.46 -1.75
C ARG A 37 -1.14 7.18 -1.45
N ILE A 38 -0.54 6.29 -0.68
CA ILE A 38 -1.21 5.10 -0.15
C ILE A 38 -2.26 5.56 0.85
N ASP A 39 -1.85 6.37 1.85
CA ASP A 39 -2.74 6.85 2.90
C ASP A 39 -3.94 7.61 2.36
N ALA A 40 -3.74 8.52 1.40
CA ALA A 40 -4.82 9.29 0.78
C ALA A 40 -5.82 8.45 -0.03
N ALA A 41 -5.46 7.22 -0.42
CA ALA A 41 -6.35 6.32 -1.16
C ALA A 41 -7.09 5.33 -0.26
N LEU A 42 -6.71 5.23 1.02
CA LEU A 42 -7.32 4.31 1.97
C LEU A 42 -8.79 4.63 2.26
N PRO A 43 -9.23 5.90 2.47
CA PRO A 43 -10.63 6.19 2.75
C PRO A 43 -11.57 5.75 1.62
N ASP A 44 -11.22 6.07 0.38
CA ASP A 44 -12.02 5.70 -0.80
C ASP A 44 -12.08 4.17 -0.96
N PHE A 45 -10.98 3.47 -0.70
CA PHE A 45 -10.96 2.02 -0.70
C PHE A 45 -11.87 1.42 0.40
N VAL A 46 -11.89 2.00 1.60
CA VAL A 46 -12.77 1.53 2.69
C VAL A 46 -14.24 1.73 2.32
N ASP A 47 -14.60 2.84 1.71
CA ASP A 47 -15.96 3.08 1.20
C ASP A 47 -16.36 2.07 0.12
N ASP A 48 -15.45 1.80 -0.83
CA ASP A 48 -15.68 0.82 -1.89
C ASP A 48 -15.87 -0.58 -1.33
N LEU A 49 -15.06 -0.94 -0.35
CA LEU A 49 -15.15 -2.20 0.39
C LEU A 49 -16.51 -2.29 1.12
N ALA A 50 -16.88 -1.28 1.88
CA ALA A 50 -18.15 -1.23 2.62
C ALA A 50 -19.35 -1.34 1.67
N ARG A 51 -19.31 -0.65 0.53
CA ARG A 51 -20.38 -0.70 -0.49
C ARG A 51 -20.50 -2.07 -1.12
N SER A 52 -19.38 -2.70 -1.48
CA SER A 52 -19.35 -4.05 -2.06
C SER A 52 -19.93 -5.08 -1.08
N LEU A 53 -19.52 -5.02 0.18
CA LEU A 53 -20.06 -5.86 1.25
C LEU A 53 -21.57 -5.62 1.47
N HIS A 54 -22.02 -4.36 1.44
CA HIS A 54 -23.44 -4.03 1.55
C HIS A 54 -24.28 -4.62 0.40
N THR A 55 -23.72 -4.70 -0.81
CA THR A 55 -24.37 -5.37 -1.95
C THR A 55 -24.32 -6.89 -1.90
N GLY A 56 -23.77 -7.48 -0.83
CA GLY A 56 -23.72 -8.92 -0.59
C GLY A 56 -22.47 -9.61 -1.12
N ALA A 57 -21.47 -8.86 -1.61
CA ALA A 57 -20.19 -9.45 -1.97
C ALA A 57 -19.47 -9.98 -0.73
N THR A 58 -18.68 -11.03 -0.91
CA THR A 58 -17.75 -11.48 0.12
C THR A 58 -16.56 -10.53 0.22
N LEU A 59 -15.90 -10.49 1.38
CA LEU A 59 -14.70 -9.67 1.58
C LEU A 59 -13.60 -9.99 0.56
N THR A 60 -13.42 -11.27 0.23
CA THR A 60 -12.44 -11.70 -0.77
C THR A 60 -12.77 -11.18 -2.17
N GLU A 61 -14.03 -11.23 -2.59
CA GLU A 61 -14.47 -10.68 -3.88
C GLU A 61 -14.26 -9.17 -3.95
N ALA A 62 -14.66 -8.46 -2.89
CA ALA A 62 -14.50 -7.01 -2.80
C ALA A 62 -13.02 -6.58 -2.86
N LEU A 63 -12.12 -7.31 -2.18
CA LEU A 63 -10.68 -7.07 -2.24
C LEU A 63 -10.11 -7.36 -3.64
N ALA A 64 -10.55 -8.44 -4.28
CA ALA A 64 -10.13 -8.80 -5.63
C ALA A 64 -10.61 -7.77 -6.67
N ASP A 65 -11.85 -7.28 -6.54
CA ASP A 65 -12.40 -6.21 -7.38
C ASP A 65 -11.64 -4.90 -7.21
N ALA A 66 -11.39 -4.49 -5.97
CA ALA A 66 -10.61 -3.29 -5.69
C ALA A 66 -9.16 -3.40 -6.22
N GLY A 67 -8.59 -4.60 -6.26
CA GLY A 67 -7.28 -4.86 -6.87
C GLY A 67 -7.28 -4.79 -8.40
N ARG A 68 -8.43 -4.93 -9.07
CA ARG A 68 -8.55 -4.80 -10.54
C ARG A 68 -8.59 -3.33 -10.98
N LEU A 69 -8.94 -2.41 -10.09
CA LEU A 69 -8.98 -0.97 -10.37
C LEU A 69 -7.57 -0.38 -10.40
N ASP A 70 -7.32 0.53 -11.33
CA ASP A 70 -6.06 1.27 -11.36
C ASP A 70 -5.94 2.18 -10.13
N GLY A 71 -4.82 2.10 -9.41
CA GLY A 71 -4.64 2.90 -8.21
C GLY A 71 -3.35 2.60 -7.44
N PRO A 72 -3.04 3.41 -6.42
CA PRO A 72 -1.87 3.20 -5.58
C PRO A 72 -1.95 1.91 -4.74
N LEU A 73 -3.17 1.39 -4.50
CA LEU A 73 -3.41 0.16 -3.73
C LEU A 73 -3.53 -1.10 -4.61
N ALA A 74 -3.72 -0.95 -5.93
CA ALA A 74 -4.08 -2.03 -6.85
C ALA A 74 -3.18 -3.26 -6.72
N ARG A 75 -1.85 -3.04 -6.80
CA ARG A 75 -0.85 -4.10 -6.68
C ARG A 75 -0.91 -4.82 -5.33
N ASP A 76 -1.12 -4.08 -4.26
CA ASP A 76 -1.15 -4.66 -2.92
C ASP A 76 -2.40 -5.53 -2.72
N LEU A 77 -3.55 -5.04 -3.19
CA LEU A 77 -4.83 -5.73 -3.12
C LEU A 77 -4.86 -6.97 -4.02
N GLN A 78 -4.26 -6.91 -5.21
CA GLN A 78 -4.03 -8.09 -6.05
C GLN A 78 -3.19 -9.15 -5.33
N GLN A 79 -2.18 -8.72 -4.57
CA GLN A 79 -1.35 -9.65 -3.82
C GLN A 79 -2.09 -10.25 -2.62
N VAL A 80 -2.93 -9.47 -1.93
CA VAL A 80 -3.83 -9.99 -0.88
C VAL A 80 -4.83 -10.99 -1.45
N ALA A 81 -5.49 -10.65 -2.56
CA ALA A 81 -6.43 -11.55 -3.23
C ALA A 81 -5.74 -12.84 -3.67
N GLY A 82 -4.57 -12.75 -4.28
CA GLY A 82 -3.76 -13.91 -4.68
C GLY A 82 -3.35 -14.80 -3.50
N ASP A 83 -2.95 -14.20 -2.37
CA ASP A 83 -2.62 -14.95 -1.14
C ASP A 83 -3.85 -15.74 -0.64
N VAL A 84 -5.05 -15.14 -0.67
CA VAL A 84 -6.30 -15.81 -0.27
C VAL A 84 -6.71 -16.88 -1.26
N GLU A 85 -6.58 -16.65 -2.58
CA GLU A 85 -6.88 -17.61 -3.64
C GLU A 85 -6.06 -18.90 -3.51
N VAL A 86 -4.79 -18.81 -3.09
CA VAL A 86 -3.94 -19.97 -2.82
C VAL A 86 -4.17 -20.60 -1.44
N GLY A 87 -5.17 -20.13 -0.70
CA GLY A 87 -5.63 -20.72 0.57
C GLY A 87 -5.05 -20.09 1.83
N ALA A 88 -4.41 -18.92 1.76
CA ALA A 88 -3.99 -18.23 2.98
C ALA A 88 -5.22 -17.68 3.74
N PRO A 89 -5.24 -17.75 5.08
CA PRO A 89 -6.25 -17.07 5.87
C PRO A 89 -6.25 -15.56 5.60
N ILE A 90 -7.43 -14.95 5.45
CA ILE A 90 -7.55 -13.54 5.06
C ILE A 90 -6.84 -12.57 6.02
N GLY A 91 -6.97 -12.77 7.34
CA GLY A 91 -6.27 -11.95 8.33
C GLY A 91 -4.74 -12.08 8.22
N GLU A 92 -4.22 -13.23 7.78
CA GLU A 92 -2.79 -13.39 7.52
C GLU A 92 -2.34 -12.66 6.25
N ALA A 93 -3.13 -12.74 5.18
CA ALA A 93 -2.87 -11.98 3.95
C ALA A 93 -2.88 -10.46 4.19
N LEU A 94 -3.82 -9.97 5.01
CA LEU A 94 -3.92 -8.57 5.42
C LEU A 94 -2.73 -8.13 6.29
N ARG A 95 -2.30 -8.94 7.27
CA ARG A 95 -1.07 -8.64 8.04
C ARG A 95 0.18 -8.61 7.18
N ARG A 96 0.28 -9.46 6.15
CA ARG A 96 1.38 -9.39 5.17
C ARG A 96 1.32 -8.12 4.33
N TRP A 97 0.14 -7.61 4.03
CA TRP A 97 0.01 -6.31 3.37
C TRP A 97 0.49 -5.17 4.26
N GLU A 98 0.10 -5.14 5.52
CA GLU A 98 0.60 -4.17 6.52
C GLU A 98 2.13 -4.20 6.60
N SER A 99 2.74 -5.38 6.72
CA SER A 99 4.20 -5.50 6.85
C SER A 99 4.98 -5.05 5.61
N ARG A 100 4.36 -5.13 4.41
CA ARG A 100 4.94 -4.60 3.15
C ARG A 100 4.88 -3.07 3.06
N ARG A 101 4.03 -2.42 3.85
CA ARG A 101 3.79 -0.96 3.83
C ARG A 101 4.10 -0.31 5.18
N PRO A 102 5.34 -0.38 5.69
CA PRO A 102 5.70 0.29 6.92
C PRO A 102 5.58 1.82 6.78
N GLY A 103 5.03 2.48 7.80
CA GLY A 103 4.86 3.93 7.83
C GLY A 103 3.65 4.47 7.06
N THR A 104 2.70 3.60 6.70
CA THR A 104 1.37 3.96 6.19
C THR A 104 0.29 3.63 7.23
N ARG A 105 -0.94 4.06 6.97
CA ARG A 105 -2.12 3.79 7.82
C ARG A 105 -2.81 2.45 7.50
N VAL A 106 -2.19 1.59 6.68
CA VAL A 106 -2.77 0.28 6.29
C VAL A 106 -3.13 -0.58 7.50
N GLY A 107 -2.33 -0.54 8.58
CA GLY A 107 -2.61 -1.29 9.81
C GLY A 107 -3.96 -0.96 10.46
N LEU A 108 -4.46 0.27 10.30
CA LEU A 108 -5.80 0.65 10.80
C LEU A 108 -6.90 -0.09 10.04
N ILE A 109 -6.78 -0.20 8.71
CA ILE A 109 -7.73 -0.96 7.90
C ILE A 109 -7.69 -2.43 8.31
N VAL A 110 -6.50 -3.02 8.43
CA VAL A 110 -6.35 -4.43 8.79
C VAL A 110 -7.01 -4.71 10.14
N ALA A 111 -6.78 -3.87 11.14
CA ALA A 111 -7.40 -3.99 12.46
C ALA A 111 -8.94 -3.89 12.40
N VAL A 112 -9.47 -2.98 11.57
CA VAL A 112 -10.92 -2.78 11.44
C VAL A 112 -11.58 -3.94 10.71
N VAL A 113 -10.95 -4.45 9.64
CA VAL A 113 -11.44 -5.62 8.93
C VAL A 113 -11.38 -6.86 9.84
N ASP A 114 -10.29 -7.06 10.57
CA ASP A 114 -10.18 -8.15 11.55
C ASP A 114 -11.26 -8.03 12.63
N LEU A 115 -11.50 -6.83 13.17
CA LEU A 115 -12.55 -6.59 14.15
C LEU A 115 -13.94 -6.89 13.59
N ALA A 116 -14.22 -6.47 12.36
CA ALA A 116 -15.49 -6.72 11.68
C ALA A 116 -15.72 -8.22 11.42
N LEU A 117 -14.66 -8.97 11.07
CA LEU A 117 -14.73 -10.42 10.88
C LEU A 117 -14.94 -11.18 12.21
N VAL A 118 -14.34 -10.70 13.31
CA VAL A 118 -14.44 -11.34 14.65
C VAL A 118 -15.79 -11.09 15.31
N THR A 119 -16.35 -9.88 15.17
CA THR A 119 -17.57 -9.49 15.89
C THR A 119 -18.86 -10.06 15.28
N GLY A 120 -18.85 -10.51 14.02
CA GLY A 120 -20.03 -11.08 13.35
C GLY A 120 -21.21 -10.11 13.20
N GLY A 121 -21.02 -8.82 13.51
CA GLY A 121 -21.96 -7.73 13.25
C GLY A 121 -21.84 -7.18 11.83
N GLU A 122 -22.54 -6.09 11.49
CA GLU A 122 -22.52 -5.48 10.15
C GLU A 122 -21.15 -4.83 9.85
N PRO A 123 -20.27 -5.43 9.02
CA PRO A 123 -18.93 -4.90 8.74
C PRO A 123 -18.97 -3.49 8.12
N VAL A 124 -20.05 -3.20 7.40
CA VAL A 124 -20.31 -1.95 6.70
C VAL A 124 -20.31 -0.77 7.66
N ALA A 125 -21.02 -0.86 8.80
CA ALA A 125 -21.13 0.25 9.75
C ALA A 125 -19.78 0.62 10.39
N LEU A 126 -18.95 -0.39 10.69
CA LEU A 126 -17.61 -0.18 11.27
C LEU A 126 -16.64 0.42 10.24
N LEU A 127 -16.65 -0.09 9.01
CA LEU A 127 -15.82 0.43 7.93
C LEU A 127 -16.16 1.89 7.60
N THR A 128 -17.45 2.22 7.49
CA THR A 128 -17.91 3.61 7.25
C THR A 128 -17.45 4.56 8.36
N SER A 129 -17.60 4.17 9.64
CA SER A 129 -17.15 5.01 10.76
C SER A 129 -15.64 5.27 10.74
N VAL A 130 -14.85 4.31 10.24
CA VAL A 130 -13.39 4.44 10.14
C VAL A 130 -13.02 5.33 8.96
N ALA A 131 -13.70 5.19 7.82
CA ALA A 131 -13.50 6.07 6.68
C ALA A 131 -13.76 7.53 7.06
N ASP A 132 -14.85 7.80 7.79
CA ASP A 132 -15.18 9.14 8.29
C ASP A 132 -14.10 9.66 9.25
N SER A 133 -13.65 8.82 10.19
CA SER A 133 -12.59 9.22 11.13
C SER A 133 -11.25 9.54 10.43
N MET A 134 -10.91 8.82 9.36
CA MET A 134 -9.72 9.11 8.55
C MET A 134 -9.83 10.46 7.82
N ARG A 135 -11.02 10.79 7.28
CA ARG A 135 -11.29 12.07 6.62
C ARG A 135 -11.25 13.24 7.59
N ASP A 136 -11.80 13.06 8.79
CA ASP A 136 -11.78 14.07 9.85
C ASP A 136 -10.34 14.43 10.25
N GLU A 137 -9.48 13.42 10.43
CA GLU A 137 -8.06 13.65 10.72
C GLU A 137 -7.33 14.38 9.57
N GLU A 138 -7.61 14.03 8.32
CA GLU A 138 -7.04 14.72 7.15
C GLU A 138 -7.53 16.17 7.05
N ALA A 139 -8.81 16.43 7.34
CA ALA A 139 -9.39 17.78 7.35
C ALA A 139 -8.74 18.67 8.42
N VAL A 140 -8.60 18.15 9.65
CA VAL A 140 -7.91 18.85 10.75
C VAL A 140 -6.44 19.12 10.40
N ALA A 141 -5.75 18.15 9.79
CA ALA A 141 -4.36 18.32 9.36
C ALA A 141 -4.22 19.35 8.22
N ALA A 142 -5.19 19.43 7.31
CA ALA A 142 -5.24 20.42 6.25
C ALA A 142 -5.47 21.82 6.81
N GLU A 143 -6.41 21.97 7.75
CA GLU A 143 -6.74 23.24 8.41
C GLU A 143 -5.53 23.77 9.21
N SER A 144 -4.89 22.94 10.03
CA SER A 144 -3.67 23.30 10.76
C SER A 144 -2.55 23.79 9.83
N ARG A 145 -2.37 23.12 8.68
CA ARG A 145 -1.37 23.51 7.68
C ARG A 145 -1.72 24.84 7.01
N ALA A 146 -3.00 25.08 6.73
CA ALA A 146 -3.48 26.34 6.17
C ALA A 146 -3.23 27.50 7.14
N LEU A 147 -3.60 27.32 8.42
CA LEU A 147 -3.35 28.30 9.49
C LEU A 147 -1.86 28.60 9.67
N ALA A 148 -1.01 27.57 9.65
CA ALA A 148 0.44 27.76 9.73
C ALA A 148 1.01 28.51 8.51
N THR A 149 0.43 28.31 7.33
CA THR A 149 0.83 29.02 6.10
C THR A 149 0.41 30.48 6.14
N GLN A 150 -0.80 30.76 6.62
CA GLN A 150 -1.28 32.13 6.86
C GLN A 150 -0.42 32.83 7.91
N ALA A 151 -0.11 32.18 9.04
CA ALA A 151 0.74 32.74 10.09
C ALA A 151 2.14 33.10 9.56
N ARG A 152 2.76 32.24 8.73
CA ARG A 152 4.05 32.56 8.08
C ARG A 152 3.94 33.71 7.09
N ALA A 153 2.89 33.76 6.28
CA ALA A 153 2.67 34.85 5.33
C ALA A 153 2.49 36.20 6.04
N SER A 154 1.72 36.23 7.13
CA SER A 154 1.54 37.43 7.97
C SER A 154 2.85 37.87 8.63
N ALA A 155 3.66 36.93 9.14
CA ALA A 155 4.96 37.25 9.73
C ALA A 155 5.94 37.82 8.69
N ALA A 156 5.91 37.34 7.45
CA ALA A 156 6.74 37.86 6.37
C ALA A 156 6.38 39.30 5.97
N VAL A 157 5.08 39.66 6.00
CA VAL A 157 4.61 41.03 5.74
C VAL A 157 5.05 42.01 6.83
N VAL A 158 5.05 41.58 8.10
CA VAL A 158 5.46 42.43 9.24
C VAL A 158 6.98 42.66 9.30
N CYS A 159 7.78 41.80 8.67
CA CYS A 159 9.24 41.87 8.69
C CYS A 159 9.83 42.73 7.55
N LEU A 160 8.99 43.19 6.61
CA LEU A 160 9.34 44.12 5.52
C LEU A 160 8.98 45.56 5.91
#